data_AF-A0A1W9GS59-F1
#
_entry.id   AF-A0A1W9GS59-F1
#
_cell.length_a   1.000
_cell.length_b   1.000
_cell.length_c   1.000
_cell.angle_alpha   90.00
_cell.angle_beta   90.00
_cell.angle_gamma   90.00
#
_symmetry.space_group_name_H-M   'P 1'
#
loop_
_entity.id
_entity.type
_entity.pdbx_description
1 polymer ?
#
loop_
_entity_poly.entity_id
_entity_poly.type
_entity_poly.pdbx_seq_one_letter_code
_entity_poly.pdbx_strand_id
1 'polypeptide(L)'
;MWAQIFNSRHIRPYKELGKILRHDFDYESVYNRVLVGGNSSEETTALERALLDAYKQLDERIRNLHTNQVGRAVDLTKLRMILDRFFGLGNMRGYVFTLNQDLFIERWHHSDTQLWVPGISNHVSRRKEADLRKV
;
A
#
# COMPACT_ATOMS: atom_id res chain seq x y z
N MET A 1 -8.10 -7.30 -4.67
CA MET A 1 -8.21 -5.88 -5.06
C MET A 1 -9.22 -5.67 -6.18
N TRP A 2 -9.08 -6.38 -7.31
CA TRP A 2 -10.01 -6.30 -8.45
C TRP A 2 -11.50 -6.39 -8.08
N ALA A 3 -11.87 -7.40 -7.31
CA ALA A 3 -13.25 -7.57 -6.84
C ALA A 3 -13.77 -6.40 -5.98
N GLN A 4 -12.89 -5.68 -5.27
CA GLN A 4 -13.30 -4.50 -4.49
C GLN A 4 -13.58 -3.30 -5.39
N ILE A 5 -12.74 -3.09 -6.41
CA ILE A 5 -12.91 -2.04 -7.41
C ILE A 5 -14.22 -2.29 -8.18
N PHE A 6 -14.40 -3.51 -8.71
CA PHE A 6 -15.58 -3.89 -9.48
C PHE A 6 -16.89 -3.75 -8.66
N ASN A 7 -16.88 -4.15 -7.39
CA ASN A 7 -18.07 -4.09 -6.55
C ASN A 7 -18.32 -2.72 -5.90
N SER A 8 -17.45 -1.73 -6.15
CA SER A 8 -17.54 -0.39 -5.59
C SER A 8 -18.86 0.28 -5.97
N ARG A 9 -19.44 1.01 -5.01
CA ARG A 9 -20.62 1.86 -5.23
C ARG A 9 -20.40 2.92 -6.31
N HIS A 10 -19.14 3.27 -6.57
CA HIS A 10 -18.76 4.25 -7.58
C HIS A 10 -18.87 3.66 -9.00
N ILE A 11 -18.71 2.35 -9.17
CA ILE A 11 -18.77 1.67 -10.49
C ILE A 11 -20.18 1.22 -10.85
N ARG A 12 -20.99 0.79 -9.86
CA ARG A 12 -22.34 0.22 -10.10
C ARG A 12 -23.27 1.06 -11.01
N PRO A 13 -23.25 2.40 -10.97
CA PRO A 13 -24.08 3.22 -11.85
C PRO A 13 -23.67 3.15 -13.33
N TYR A 14 -22.39 2.84 -13.62
CA TYR A 14 -21.81 2.92 -14.96
C TYR A 14 -21.76 1.53 -15.60
N LYS A 15 -22.79 1.21 -16.41
CA LYS A 15 -22.95 -0.12 -17.02
C LYS A 15 -21.82 -0.48 -18.00
N GLU A 16 -21.35 0.48 -18.79
CA GLU A 16 -20.26 0.24 -19.77
C GLU A 16 -18.92 0.04 -19.08
N LEU A 17 -18.58 0.90 -18.10
CA LEU A 17 -17.42 0.69 -17.22
C LEU A 17 -17.45 -0.69 -16.54
N GLY A 18 -18.62 -1.11 -16.05
CA GLY A 18 -18.82 -2.44 -15.47
C GLY A 18 -18.74 -3.60 -16.48
N LYS A 19 -18.88 -3.37 -17.79
CA LYS A 19 -18.59 -4.39 -18.81
C LYS A 19 -17.10 -4.49 -19.07
N ILE A 20 -16.41 -3.35 -19.19
CA ILE A 20 -14.95 -3.29 -19.38
C ILE A 20 -14.26 -4.07 -18.26
N LEU A 21 -14.60 -3.77 -17.00
CA LEU A 21 -14.02 -4.43 -15.82
C LEU A 21 -14.33 -5.94 -15.68
N ARG A 22 -15.32 -6.45 -16.42
CA ARG A 22 -15.69 -7.88 -16.41
C ARG A 22 -14.98 -8.68 -17.48
N HIS A 23 -14.68 -8.06 -18.62
CA HIS A 23 -14.10 -8.73 -19.77
C HIS A 23 -12.58 -8.73 -19.74
N ASP A 24 -11.98 -7.78 -19.03
CA ASP A 24 -10.54 -7.64 -18.93
C ASP A 24 -10.14 -7.58 -17.46
N PHE A 25 -9.27 -8.50 -17.04
CA PHE A 25 -8.74 -8.57 -15.67
C PHE A 25 -7.35 -7.95 -15.57
N ASP A 26 -6.77 -7.51 -16.70
CA ASP A 26 -5.54 -6.76 -16.71
C ASP A 26 -5.81 -5.31 -16.33
N TYR A 27 -5.25 -4.90 -15.20
CA TYR A 27 -5.42 -3.55 -14.69
C TYR A 27 -4.87 -2.50 -15.64
N GLU A 28 -3.70 -2.73 -16.23
CA GLU A 28 -3.06 -1.73 -17.10
C GLU A 28 -3.87 -1.50 -18.36
N SER A 29 -4.35 -2.58 -18.99
CA SER A 29 -5.23 -2.52 -20.15
C SER A 29 -6.55 -1.82 -19.85
N VAL A 30 -7.22 -2.15 -18.74
CA VAL A 30 -8.46 -1.48 -18.34
C VAL A 30 -8.23 -0.01 -18.00
N TYR A 31 -7.19 0.32 -17.26
CA TYR A 31 -6.89 1.69 -16.86
C TYR A 31 -6.57 2.57 -18.08
N ASN A 32 -5.72 2.06 -18.98
CA ASN A 32 -5.41 2.74 -20.24
C ASN A 32 -6.66 2.92 -21.10
N ARG A 33 -7.49 1.88 -21.22
CA ARG A 33 -8.75 1.95 -21.97
C ARG A 33 -9.73 2.94 -21.35
N VAL A 34 -9.79 3.06 -20.03
CA VAL A 34 -10.70 4.01 -19.37
C VAL A 34 -10.21 5.45 -19.53
N LEU A 35 -8.91 5.71 -19.30
CA LEU A 35 -8.34 7.05 -19.43
C LEU A 35 -8.24 7.56 -20.87
N VAL A 36 -7.84 6.70 -21.80
CA VAL A 36 -7.54 7.10 -23.19
C VAL A 36 -8.69 6.78 -24.13
N GLY A 37 -9.50 5.77 -23.83
CA GLY A 37 -10.51 5.20 -24.73
C GLY A 37 -11.82 5.97 -24.87
N GLY A 38 -11.83 7.29 -24.66
CA GLY A 38 -13.00 8.14 -24.94
C GLY A 38 -14.18 7.96 -23.97
N ASN A 39 -13.96 7.43 -22.78
CA ASN A 39 -14.98 7.33 -21.73
C ASN A 39 -15.31 8.71 -21.16
N SER A 40 -16.45 8.82 -20.48
CA SER A 40 -16.85 10.09 -19.91
C SER A 40 -15.95 10.48 -18.73
N SER A 41 -15.82 11.79 -18.46
CA SER A 41 -15.05 12.30 -17.32
C SER A 41 -15.54 11.72 -15.99
N GLU A 42 -16.85 11.47 -15.91
CA GLU A 42 -17.51 10.86 -14.76
C GLU A 42 -17.13 9.39 -14.57
N GLU A 43 -16.98 8.62 -15.65
CA GLU A 43 -16.54 7.21 -15.60
C GLU A 43 -15.08 7.10 -15.16
N THR A 44 -14.21 7.97 -15.66
CA THR A 44 -12.81 8.06 -15.23
C THR A 44 -12.73 8.40 -13.75
N THR A 45 -13.45 9.43 -13.31
CA THR A 45 -13.51 9.83 -11.89
C THR A 45 -14.07 8.71 -11.01
N ALA A 46 -15.05 7.95 -11.51
CA ALA A 46 -15.63 6.82 -10.78
C ALA A 46 -14.61 5.69 -10.58
N LEU A 47 -13.81 5.38 -11.61
CA LEU A 47 -12.74 4.40 -11.52
C LEU A 47 -11.65 4.84 -10.55
N GLU A 48 -11.21 6.10 -10.62
CA GLU A 48 -10.22 6.66 -9.69
C GLU A 48 -10.67 6.58 -8.23
N ARG A 49 -11.93 6.93 -7.95
CA ARG A 49 -12.50 6.82 -6.60
C ARG A 49 -12.58 5.37 -6.14
N ALA A 50 -13.00 4.46 -7.00
CA ALA A 50 -13.06 3.03 -6.68
C ALA A 50 -11.67 2.45 -6.39
N LEU A 51 -10.64 2.88 -7.12
CA LEU A 51 -9.24 2.53 -6.87
C LEU A 51 -8.77 3.05 -5.52
N LEU A 52 -8.98 4.34 -5.25
CA LEU A 52 -8.58 4.95 -3.98
C LEU A 52 -9.25 4.26 -2.79
N ASP A 53 -10.54 3.94 -2.89
CA ASP A 53 -11.26 3.21 -1.84
C ASP A 53 -10.72 1.79 -1.65
N ALA A 54 -10.36 1.10 -2.73
CA ALA A 54 -9.77 -0.23 -2.65
C ALA A 54 -8.40 -0.20 -1.95
N TYR A 55 -7.57 0.81 -2.25
CA TYR A 55 -6.29 1.02 -1.58
C TYR A 55 -6.46 1.39 -0.10
N LYS A 56 -7.40 2.28 0.24
CA LYS A 56 -7.71 2.61 1.63
C LYS A 56 -8.18 1.40 2.43
N GLN A 57 -9.01 0.54 1.84
CA GLN A 57 -9.46 -0.70 2.50
C GLN A 57 -8.33 -1.71 2.66
N LEU A 58 -7.44 -1.83 1.67
CA LEU A 58 -6.25 -2.67 1.79
C LEU A 58 -5.36 -2.17 2.95
N ASP A 59 -5.14 -0.86 2.99
CA ASP A 59 -4.36 -0.19 4.02
C ASP A 59 -4.93 -0.40 5.42
N GLU A 60 -6.25 -0.21 5.57
CA GLU A 60 -6.97 -0.46 6.82
C GLU A 60 -6.90 -1.93 7.25
N ARG A 61 -7.02 -2.89 6.31
CA ARG A 61 -6.86 -4.31 6.63
C ARG A 61 -5.45 -4.62 7.12
N ILE A 62 -4.41 -4.07 6.47
CA ILE A 62 -3.03 -4.23 6.91
C ILE A 62 -2.84 -3.68 8.32
N ARG A 63 -3.42 -2.51 8.63
CA ARG A 63 -3.42 -1.95 9.98
C ARG A 63 -4.16 -2.82 11.00
N ASN A 64 -5.31 -3.38 10.62
CA ASN A 64 -6.17 -4.16 11.51
C ASN A 64 -5.73 -5.61 11.74
N LEU A 65 -4.82 -6.17 10.91
CA LEU A 65 -4.17 -7.46 11.18
C LEU A 65 -3.47 -7.48 12.56
N HIS A 66 -3.05 -6.31 13.04
CA HIS A 66 -2.40 -6.10 14.33
C HIS A 66 -3.27 -6.42 15.54
N THR A 67 -4.58 -6.15 15.51
CA THR A 67 -5.46 -6.32 16.69
C THR A 67 -5.50 -7.78 17.18
N ASN A 68 -5.13 -8.72 16.30
CA ASN A 68 -5.16 -10.16 16.56
C ASN A 68 -3.77 -10.84 16.51
N GLN A 69 -2.66 -10.13 16.28
CA GLN A 69 -1.31 -10.71 16.18
C GLN A 69 -0.26 -9.95 17.02
N VAL A 70 0.53 -10.71 17.78
CA VAL A 70 1.66 -10.21 18.57
C VAL A 70 2.83 -9.88 17.64
N GLY A 71 2.80 -8.69 17.05
CA GLY A 71 3.94 -8.10 16.34
C GLY A 71 4.44 -6.86 17.08
N ARG A 72 5.66 -6.40 16.76
CA ARG A 72 6.12 -5.04 17.11
C ARG A 72 5.96 -4.10 15.93
N ALA A 73 5.50 -2.88 16.19
CA ALA A 73 5.44 -1.83 15.18
C ALA A 73 6.85 -1.60 14.63
N VAL A 74 6.95 -1.28 13.33
CA VAL A 74 8.22 -0.86 12.75
C VAL A 74 8.66 0.41 13.45
N ASP A 75 9.91 0.42 13.90
CA ASP A 75 10.55 1.59 14.49
C ASP A 75 10.76 2.64 13.38
N LEU A 76 9.80 3.55 13.27
CA LEU A 76 9.79 4.62 12.26
C LEU A 76 11.00 5.54 12.38
N THR A 77 11.55 5.70 13.60
CA THR A 77 12.77 6.48 13.81
C THR A 77 13.95 5.81 13.14
N LYS A 78 14.12 4.49 13.29
CA LYS A 78 15.18 3.74 12.60
C LYS A 78 14.97 3.68 11.09
N LEU A 79 13.73 3.50 10.63
CA LEU A 79 13.41 3.56 9.21
C LEU A 79 13.79 4.92 8.62
N ARG A 80 13.42 6.01 9.31
CA ARG A 80 13.80 7.38 8.94
C ARG A 80 15.31 7.56 8.89
N MET A 81 16.06 7.07 9.89
CA MET A 81 17.52 7.12 9.87
C MET A 81 18.15 6.42 8.66
N ILE A 82 17.53 5.35 8.16
CA ILE A 82 17.97 4.66 6.95
C ILE A 82 17.61 5.49 5.72
N LEU A 83 16.36 5.93 5.61
CA LEU A 83 15.86 6.72 4.47
C LEU A 83 16.62 8.05 4.34
N ASP A 84 16.87 8.75 5.43
CA ASP A 84 17.62 10.03 5.47
C ASP A 84 19.05 9.90 4.91
N ARG A 85 19.62 8.69 4.80
CA ARG A 85 20.92 8.48 4.13
C ARG A 85 20.83 8.52 2.61
N PHE A 86 19.64 8.23 2.06
CA PHE A 86 19.39 8.17 0.62
C PHE A 86 18.63 9.41 0.12
N PHE A 87 17.89 10.08 0.99
CA PHE A 87 17.37 11.43 0.73
C PHE A 87 18.55 12.40 0.77
N GLY A 88 18.82 13.06 -0.36
CA GLY A 88 20.04 13.83 -0.53
C GLY A 88 20.23 14.94 0.51
N LEU A 89 21.49 15.20 0.85
CA LEU A 89 21.88 16.22 1.81
C LEU A 89 21.85 17.61 1.17
N GLY A 90 21.14 18.57 1.78
CA GLY A 90 21.09 19.96 1.33
C GLY A 90 20.40 20.14 -0.04
N ASN A 91 21.15 20.60 -1.05
CA ASN A 91 20.64 20.84 -2.40
C ASN A 91 20.71 19.62 -3.33
N MET A 92 21.20 18.46 -2.85
CA MET A 92 21.24 17.24 -3.66
C MET A 92 19.91 16.50 -3.58
N ARG A 93 19.38 16.07 -4.73
CA ARG A 93 18.15 15.26 -4.78
C ARG A 93 18.50 13.79 -4.53
N GLY A 94 17.81 13.18 -3.57
CA GLY A 94 17.80 11.73 -3.41
C GLY A 94 16.74 11.10 -4.31
N TYR A 95 16.99 9.88 -4.78
CA TYR A 95 16.04 9.10 -5.57
C TYR A 95 15.78 7.78 -4.88
N VAL A 96 14.51 7.41 -4.76
CA VAL A 96 14.11 6.09 -4.29
C VAL A 96 13.25 5.45 -5.37
N PHE A 97 13.65 4.25 -5.79
CA PHE A 97 12.91 3.44 -6.74
C PHE A 97 12.32 2.26 -6.01
N THR A 98 11.00 2.11 -6.10
CA THR A 98 10.26 1.02 -5.48
C THR A 98 9.64 0.17 -6.58
N LEU A 99 9.80 -1.15 -6.49
CA LEU A 99 9.22 -2.08 -7.47
C LEU A 99 7.73 -2.36 -7.22
N ASN A 100 7.21 -1.93 -6.06
CA ASN A 100 5.80 -1.96 -5.69
C ASN A 100 5.40 -0.61 -5.07
N GLN A 101 4.10 -0.40 -4.84
CA GLN A 101 3.62 0.63 -3.91
C GLN A 101 4.14 0.30 -2.50
N ASP A 102 5.31 0.85 -2.17
CA ASP A 102 5.93 0.63 -0.87
C ASP A 102 5.22 1.50 0.16
N LEU A 103 4.23 0.86 0.81
CA LEU A 103 3.54 1.36 2.00
C LEU A 103 4.49 2.00 3.02
N PHE A 104 5.74 1.54 3.10
CA PHE A 104 6.79 2.07 3.96
C PHE A 104 7.17 3.51 3.66
N ILE A 105 7.42 3.80 2.38
CA ILE A 105 7.86 5.13 1.93
C ILE A 105 6.68 6.08 1.93
N GLU A 106 5.52 5.62 1.46
CA GLU A 106 4.29 6.42 1.43
C GLU A 106 3.87 6.83 2.85
N ARG A 107 3.86 5.91 3.81
CA ARG A 107 3.54 6.24 5.22
C ARG A 107 4.60 7.10 5.89
N TRP A 108 5.89 6.88 5.60
CA TRP A 108 6.95 7.75 6.09
C TRP A 108 6.78 9.18 5.55
N HIS A 109 6.50 9.34 4.26
CA HIS A 109 6.24 10.63 3.63
C HIS A 109 4.99 11.33 4.20
N HIS A 110 3.93 10.58 4.48
CA HIS A 110 2.70 11.09 5.09
C HIS A 110 2.78 11.28 6.62
N SER A 111 3.94 11.02 7.24
CA SER A 111 4.13 11.10 8.70
C SER A 111 3.16 10.22 9.50
N ASP A 112 2.76 9.09 8.93
CA ASP A 112 1.90 8.12 9.60
C ASP A 112 2.67 7.49 10.77
N THR A 113 2.04 7.39 11.95
CA THR A 113 2.73 7.06 13.20
C THR A 113 2.92 5.56 13.43
N GLN A 114 2.35 4.71 12.57
CA GLN A 114 2.35 3.28 12.81
C GLN A 114 2.42 2.48 11.52
N LEU A 115 3.39 1.57 11.48
CA LEU A 115 3.74 0.81 10.29
C LEU A 115 3.97 -0.65 10.70
N TRP A 116 3.32 -1.55 9.97
CA TRP A 116 3.29 -2.98 10.28
C TRP A 116 3.64 -3.78 9.04
N VAL A 117 4.41 -4.85 9.22
CA VAL A 117 4.76 -5.77 8.12
C VAL A 117 4.03 -7.10 8.34
N PRO A 118 2.98 -7.40 7.56
CA PRO A 118 2.32 -8.70 7.63
C PRO A 118 3.32 -9.83 7.39
N GLY A 119 3.23 -10.91 8.16
CA GLY A 119 4.06 -12.11 7.97
C GLY A 119 5.49 -12.04 8.50
N ILE A 120 5.93 -10.91 9.07
CA ILE A 120 7.20 -10.85 9.80
C ILE A 120 6.95 -11.11 11.29
N SER A 121 7.12 -12.36 11.71
CA SER A 121 7.18 -12.72 13.13
C SER A 121 8.53 -12.30 13.69
N ASN A 122 8.59 -11.13 14.35
CA ASN A 122 9.81 -10.66 14.99
C ASN A 122 10.13 -11.44 16.28
N HIS A 123 10.55 -12.70 16.16
CA HIS A 123 11.30 -13.41 17.21
C HIS A 123 12.75 -12.89 17.27
N VAL A 124 12.95 -11.58 17.38
CA VAL A 124 14.25 -11.03 17.73
C VAL A 124 14.36 -11.06 19.25
N SER A 125 14.60 -12.24 19.79
CA SER A 125 15.09 -12.45 21.17
C SER A 125 16.33 -13.35 21.20
N ARG A 126 17.19 -13.30 20.16
CA ARG A 126 18.51 -13.95 20.20
C ARG A 126 19.57 -13.14 20.96
N ARG A 127 19.21 -12.61 22.13
CA ARG A 127 20.18 -12.10 23.11
C ARG A 127 19.96 -12.58 24.54
N LYS A 128 18.87 -13.30 24.85
CA LYS A 128 18.67 -13.90 26.18
C LYS A 128 18.93 -15.41 26.25
N GLU A 129 18.95 -16.13 25.13
CA GLU A 129 19.26 -17.57 25.14
C GLU A 129 20.76 -17.90 25.29
N ALA A 130 21.65 -16.94 25.03
CA ALA A 130 23.09 -17.14 25.22
C ALA A 130 23.53 -17.02 26.69
N ASP A 131 22.80 -16.24 27.50
CA ASP A 131 23.10 -16.06 28.93
C ASP A 131 22.46 -17.12 29.82
N LEU A 132 21.41 -17.79 29.36
CA LEU A 132 20.73 -18.87 30.09
C LEU A 132 21.41 -20.25 29.95
N ARG A 133 22.48 -20.35 29.15
CA ARG A 133 23.29 -21.59 29.00
C ARG A 133 24.62 -21.55 29.76
N LYS A 134 24.81 -20.57 30.65
CA LYS A 134 26.01 -20.41 31.49
C LYS A 134 25.67 -20.44 33.00
N VAL A 135 24.61 -21.13 33.39
CA VAL A 135 24.32 -21.47 34.79
C VAL A 135 24.34 -22.99 34.93
#